data_AF-A0A6N8GHM3-F1
#
_entry.id   AF-A0A6N8GHM3-F1
#
_cell.length_a   1.000
_cell.length_b   1.000
_cell.length_c   1.000
_cell.angle_alpha   90.00
_cell.angle_beta   90.00
_cell.angle_gamma   90.00
#
_symmetry.space_group_name_H-M   'P 1'
#
loop_
_entity.id
_entity.type
_entity.pdbx_description
1 polymer ?
#
loop_
_entity_poly.entity_id
_entity_poly.type
_entity_poly.pdbx_seq_one_letter_code
_entity_poly.pdbx_strand_id
1 'polypeptide(L)'
;MSQPPPDGSGPQGPGGGPPGEPERHEPRHRPGADGSGAEAPQSGREPAHAARPPQPPADPAQPSAGPGTGPAGGPHPPQHAADARTRHAAPPSAAGWAAPGAGPEPPGGRPPHPPQAPPPPVPPPGPPPGSPGAPPPEPEPISAAPAQSRGCATAAVAALAVVVLLLAGAGVWAIVALSTAAGGAYESAPDCSVAPGDVLDGLVPARQTELNRRIEDFDPERREGYECRWATPETAPAVPAAARLVLVRYADHTGRPGAEAASTALEAAARDASAHSVSGLGDEAKAWTEPVQSFEWGCVAVRMSNLYTMACHTAAVDYQATHSISGDLALANAESLARAVTAEIEKGDY
;
A
#
# COMPACT_ATOMS: atom_id res chain seq x y z
N MET A 1 -41.06 41.19 17.39
CA MET A 1 -39.68 41.70 17.44
C MET A 1 -38.99 41.23 16.18
N SER A 2 -38.92 42.09 15.17
CA SER A 2 -38.38 41.76 13.84
C SER A 2 -36.94 42.24 13.76
N GLN A 3 -36.01 41.35 13.43
CA GLN A 3 -34.61 41.70 13.17
C GLN A 3 -34.47 42.32 11.77
N PRO A 4 -33.63 43.36 11.59
CA PRO A 4 -33.28 43.87 10.28
C PRO A 4 -32.19 43.00 9.60
N PRO A 5 -32.10 43.03 8.25
CA PRO A 5 -31.09 42.29 7.50
C PRO A 5 -29.70 42.95 7.59
N PRO A 6 -28.60 42.18 7.44
CA PRO A 6 -27.24 42.73 7.42
C PRO A 6 -26.89 43.35 6.06
N ASP A 7 -26.23 44.50 6.12
CA ASP A 7 -25.66 45.26 5.00
C ASP A 7 -24.53 44.50 4.29
N GLY A 8 -24.60 44.51 2.97
CA GLY A 8 -23.55 44.02 2.08
C GLY A 8 -22.37 44.99 2.00
N SER A 9 -21.15 44.45 2.10
CA SER A 9 -19.92 45.14 1.76
C SER A 9 -19.25 44.42 0.57
N GLY A 10 -19.01 45.18 -0.49
CA GLY A 10 -18.52 44.72 -1.79
C GLY A 10 -17.03 44.32 -1.83
N PRO A 11 -16.56 43.85 -3.00
CA PRO A 11 -15.22 43.27 -3.17
C PRO A 11 -14.13 44.35 -3.33
N GLN A 12 -13.08 44.23 -2.53
CA GLN A 12 -11.80 44.94 -2.75
C GLN A 12 -10.97 44.20 -3.80
N GLY A 13 -10.50 44.94 -4.80
CA GLY A 13 -9.71 44.42 -5.92
C GLY A 13 -8.26 44.06 -5.55
N PRO A 14 -7.54 43.34 -6.43
CA PRO A 14 -6.20 42.85 -6.17
C PRO A 14 -5.13 43.92 -6.43
N GLY A 15 -4.26 44.14 -5.44
CA GLY A 15 -3.03 44.92 -5.58
C GLY A 15 -1.94 44.09 -6.25
N GLY A 16 -1.38 44.63 -7.34
CA GLY A 16 -0.22 44.06 -8.03
C GLY A 16 1.07 44.31 -7.25
N GLY A 17 1.84 43.23 -7.03
CA GLY A 17 3.22 43.29 -6.55
C GLY A 17 4.22 43.39 -7.71
N PRO A 18 5.36 44.06 -7.52
CA PRO A 18 6.39 44.22 -8.55
C PRO A 18 7.20 42.94 -8.79
N PRO A 19 7.79 42.76 -9.99
CA PRO A 19 8.57 41.58 -10.35
C PRO A 19 9.92 41.54 -9.64
N GLY A 20 10.20 40.41 -9.00
CA GLY A 20 11.49 40.10 -8.39
C GLY A 20 12.59 39.83 -9.41
N GLU A 21 13.79 40.28 -9.04
CA GLU A 21 15.06 40.21 -9.76
C GLU A 21 15.57 38.75 -9.90
N PRO A 22 16.21 38.36 -11.01
CA PRO A 22 16.75 37.01 -11.17
C PRO A 22 18.10 36.83 -10.44
N GLU A 23 18.13 35.93 -9.47
CA GLU A 23 19.35 35.45 -8.81
C GLU A 23 20.29 34.77 -9.83
N ARG A 24 21.52 35.28 -9.91
CA ARG A 24 22.63 34.64 -10.61
C ARG A 24 23.09 33.39 -9.84
N HIS A 25 22.92 32.22 -10.43
CA HIS A 25 23.59 31.01 -9.97
C HIS A 25 25.02 30.94 -10.51
N GLU A 26 25.98 30.92 -9.58
CA GLU A 26 27.40 30.72 -9.81
C GLU A 26 27.71 29.19 -9.74
N PRO A 27 28.38 28.58 -10.73
CA PRO A 27 28.69 27.16 -10.70
C PRO A 27 29.98 26.92 -9.89
N ARG A 28 29.85 26.31 -8.70
CA ARG A 28 30.99 25.78 -7.96
C ARG A 28 31.47 24.46 -8.57
N HIS A 29 32.64 24.53 -9.20
CA HIS A 29 33.54 23.41 -9.45
C HIS A 29 33.85 22.64 -8.15
N ARG A 30 33.79 21.31 -8.20
CA ARG A 30 34.63 20.43 -7.38
C ARG A 30 35.31 19.39 -8.28
N PRO A 31 36.64 19.18 -8.10
CA PRO A 31 37.39 18.15 -8.83
C PRO A 31 37.24 16.78 -8.14
N GLY A 32 37.42 15.74 -8.94
CA GLY A 32 37.33 14.35 -8.51
C GLY A 32 38.48 13.86 -7.65
N ALA A 33 38.33 12.61 -7.20
CA ALA A 33 39.42 11.76 -6.77
C ALA A 33 39.02 10.30 -7.01
N ASP A 34 39.82 9.66 -7.84
CA ASP A 34 39.90 8.22 -8.07
C ASP A 34 40.17 7.45 -6.77
N GLY A 35 39.73 6.19 -6.72
CA GLY A 35 39.97 5.32 -5.57
C GLY A 35 39.62 3.87 -5.82
N SER A 36 40.30 3.26 -6.77
CA SER A 36 40.39 1.81 -6.98
C SER A 36 40.75 1.05 -5.69
N GLY A 37 40.11 -0.08 -5.44
CA GLY A 37 40.49 -0.98 -4.35
C GLY A 37 39.65 -2.25 -4.33
N ALA A 38 39.98 -3.19 -5.22
CA ALA A 38 39.53 -4.57 -5.14
C ALA A 38 40.27 -5.29 -4.01
N GLU A 39 39.56 -6.01 -3.14
CA GLU A 39 40.06 -7.25 -2.54
C GLU A 39 38.94 -8.05 -1.87
N ALA A 40 38.72 -9.25 -2.40
CA ALA A 40 38.19 -10.43 -1.73
C ALA A 40 39.12 -11.59 -2.15
N PRO A 41 39.05 -12.81 -1.57
CA PRO A 41 38.38 -13.26 -0.36
C PRO A 41 39.35 -14.02 0.58
N GLN A 42 38.97 -14.31 1.83
CA GLN A 42 39.49 -15.51 2.49
C GLN A 42 38.69 -15.97 3.73
N SER A 43 38.32 -17.25 3.66
CA SER A 43 38.51 -18.25 4.72
C SER A 43 37.73 -18.10 6.04
N GLY A 44 36.64 -18.87 6.12
CA GLY A 44 36.59 -20.03 7.01
C GLY A 44 36.47 -19.78 8.52
N ARG A 45 35.29 -20.10 9.08
CA ARG A 45 35.15 -20.75 10.39
C ARG A 45 33.70 -21.20 10.61
N GLU A 46 33.53 -22.51 10.72
CA GLU A 46 32.42 -23.19 11.38
C GLU A 46 32.94 -23.70 12.75
N PRO A 47 32.10 -24.28 13.63
CA PRO A 47 31.15 -23.63 14.54
C PRO A 47 31.61 -23.75 16.01
N ALA A 48 31.13 -22.86 16.87
CA ALA A 48 31.23 -23.02 18.32
C ALA A 48 29.84 -23.08 18.96
N HIS A 49 29.53 -24.25 19.49
CA HIS A 49 28.44 -24.52 20.42
C HIS A 49 28.47 -23.52 21.59
N ALA A 50 27.37 -22.80 21.82
CA ALA A 50 27.15 -22.03 23.03
C ALA A 50 25.94 -22.57 23.81
N ALA A 51 26.28 -23.08 24.98
CA ALA A 51 25.52 -23.49 26.15
C ALA A 51 24.08 -22.93 26.32
N ARG A 52 23.19 -23.85 26.75
CA ARG A 52 21.94 -23.57 27.47
C ARG A 52 22.17 -22.64 28.67
N PRO A 53 21.35 -21.60 28.88
CA PRO A 53 21.31 -20.89 30.15
C PRO A 53 20.64 -21.74 31.25
N PRO A 54 21.05 -21.57 32.52
CA PRO A 54 20.52 -22.30 33.67
C PRO A 54 19.08 -21.90 34.00
N GLN A 55 18.28 -22.89 34.42
CA GLN A 55 16.94 -22.65 34.96
C GLN A 55 17.01 -21.88 36.29
N PRO A 56 16.08 -20.94 36.55
CA PRO A 56 15.94 -20.34 37.87
C PRO A 56 15.36 -21.36 38.87
N PRO A 57 15.78 -21.31 40.15
CA PRO A 57 15.26 -22.18 41.20
C PRO A 57 13.83 -21.82 41.60
N ALA A 58 13.14 -22.84 42.11
CA ALA A 58 11.76 -22.86 42.54
C ALA A 58 11.40 -21.81 43.62
N ASP A 59 10.14 -21.36 43.55
CA ASP A 59 9.41 -20.60 44.55
C ASP A 59 9.57 -21.15 45.98
N PRO A 60 9.88 -20.29 46.97
CA PRO A 60 9.52 -20.53 48.34
C PRO A 60 8.36 -19.63 48.76
N ALA A 61 7.26 -20.30 49.08
CA ALA A 61 6.41 -20.05 50.25
C ALA A 61 5.63 -18.72 50.33
N GLN A 62 4.32 -18.86 50.18
CA GLN A 62 3.31 -18.02 50.84
C GLN A 62 3.58 -17.92 52.36
N PRO A 63 3.36 -16.74 52.97
CA PRO A 63 2.96 -16.65 54.35
C PRO A 63 1.45 -16.35 54.50
N SER A 64 0.89 -17.14 55.41
CA SER A 64 -0.44 -17.18 55.96
C SER A 64 -1.03 -15.85 56.41
N ALA A 65 -2.36 -15.75 56.24
CA ALA A 65 -3.22 -14.78 56.88
C ALA A 65 -3.16 -14.84 58.41
N GLY A 66 -3.18 -13.67 59.05
CA GLY A 66 -3.47 -13.49 60.47
C GLY A 66 -4.36 -12.25 60.68
N PRO A 67 -5.37 -12.31 61.57
CA PRO A 67 -6.27 -11.18 61.82
C PRO A 67 -5.71 -10.28 62.93
N GLY A 68 -5.72 -8.96 62.70
CA GLY A 68 -5.22 -7.96 63.65
C GLY A 68 -6.13 -6.73 63.69
N THR A 69 -6.74 -6.52 64.85
CA THR A 69 -7.68 -5.46 65.21
C THR A 69 -7.02 -4.14 65.61
N GLY A 70 -7.56 -3.00 65.17
CA GLY A 70 -7.70 -1.78 65.99
C GLY A 70 -6.59 -0.70 65.94
N PRO A 71 -6.85 0.51 66.48
CA PRO A 71 -6.93 1.75 65.67
C PRO A 71 -5.99 2.90 66.12
N ALA A 72 -5.64 3.78 65.18
CA ALA A 72 -5.23 5.21 65.36
C ALA A 72 -4.89 5.75 63.96
N GLY A 73 -5.54 6.77 63.42
CA GLY A 73 -5.35 8.16 63.84
C GLY A 73 -4.10 8.76 63.17
N GLY A 74 -4.19 9.09 61.87
CA GLY A 74 -3.11 9.72 61.10
C GLY A 74 -3.67 10.57 59.96
N PRO A 75 -3.08 11.74 59.66
CA PRO A 75 -3.71 12.84 58.93
C PRO A 75 -3.93 12.55 57.45
N HIS A 76 -5.07 13.01 56.96
CA HIS A 76 -5.47 13.00 55.55
C HIS A 76 -4.35 13.59 54.65
N PRO A 77 -3.93 12.90 53.58
CA PRO A 77 -3.25 13.58 52.48
C PRO A 77 -4.25 14.51 51.76
N PRO A 78 -3.79 15.63 51.18
CA PRO A 78 -4.67 16.56 50.49
C PRO A 78 -5.35 15.87 49.31
N GLN A 79 -6.67 15.70 49.44
CA GLN A 79 -7.59 15.35 48.36
C GLN A 79 -7.80 16.56 47.45
N HIS A 80 -6.79 16.95 46.67
CA HIS A 80 -6.95 17.94 45.60
C HIS A 80 -5.97 17.65 44.47
N ALA A 81 -6.35 16.73 43.57
CA ALA A 81 -5.99 16.71 42.14
C ALA A 81 -6.41 15.36 41.52
N ALA A 82 -7.68 14.99 41.65
CA ALA A 82 -8.26 13.85 40.94
C ALA A 82 -9.42 14.34 40.08
N ASP A 83 -9.17 15.32 39.23
CA ASP A 83 -10.14 15.73 38.20
C ASP A 83 -9.49 16.38 36.96
N ALA A 84 -8.19 16.15 36.76
CA ALA A 84 -7.60 16.25 35.44
C ALA A 84 -7.80 14.88 34.76
N ARG A 85 -9.05 14.59 34.37
CA ARG A 85 -9.28 13.68 33.24
C ARG A 85 -8.72 14.39 32.02
N THR A 86 -7.40 14.33 31.88
CA THR A 86 -6.74 14.54 30.60
C THR A 86 -7.33 13.47 29.73
N ARG A 87 -8.40 13.82 29.01
CA ARG A 87 -8.86 13.06 27.88
C ARG A 87 -7.65 13.06 26.98
N HIS A 88 -6.85 11.99 27.04
CA HIS A 88 -5.82 11.75 26.06
C HIS A 88 -6.53 11.96 24.74
N ALA A 89 -6.07 13.01 24.05
CA ALA A 89 -6.52 13.43 22.75
C ALA A 89 -6.89 12.18 21.98
N ALA A 90 -8.19 11.87 21.88
CA ALA A 90 -8.63 10.75 21.07
C ALA A 90 -8.13 11.15 19.69
N PRO A 91 -7.11 10.47 19.14
CA PRO A 91 -6.55 10.87 17.86
C PRO A 91 -7.68 10.82 16.84
N PRO A 92 -7.61 11.58 15.73
CA PRO A 92 -8.64 11.54 14.71
C PRO A 92 -8.92 10.07 14.40
N SER A 93 -10.16 9.69 14.68
CA SER A 93 -10.67 8.38 14.31
C SER A 93 -10.43 8.26 12.81
N ALA A 94 -10.12 7.05 12.35
CA ALA A 94 -10.15 6.78 10.92
C ALA A 94 -11.53 7.06 10.27
N ALA A 95 -12.53 7.53 11.03
CA ALA A 95 -13.77 8.13 10.56
C ALA A 95 -13.59 9.33 9.59
N GLY A 96 -12.40 9.93 9.51
CA GLY A 96 -12.05 10.89 8.44
C GLY A 96 -11.75 10.24 7.08
N TRP A 97 -11.49 8.93 7.06
CA TRP A 97 -11.28 8.14 5.83
C TRP A 97 -12.59 7.59 5.29
N ALA A 98 -13.69 8.34 5.49
CA ALA A 98 -14.82 8.23 4.60
C ALA A 98 -14.23 8.33 3.19
N ALA A 99 -14.28 7.21 2.46
CA ALA A 99 -13.81 7.15 1.09
C ALA A 99 -14.24 8.44 0.40
N PRO A 100 -13.35 9.19 -0.30
CA PRO A 100 -13.75 10.38 -1.01
C PRO A 100 -15.00 10.01 -1.78
N GLY A 101 -16.12 10.63 -1.36
CA GLY A 101 -17.44 10.17 -1.72
C GLY A 101 -17.48 9.98 -3.22
N ALA A 102 -18.12 8.89 -3.65
CA ALA A 102 -18.61 8.81 -5.02
C ALA A 102 -19.13 10.20 -5.38
N GLY A 103 -18.41 10.88 -6.28
CA GLY A 103 -18.75 12.24 -6.66
C GLY A 103 -20.23 12.29 -7.06
N PRO A 104 -20.93 13.41 -6.87
CA PRO A 104 -22.33 13.54 -7.24
C PRO A 104 -22.51 12.96 -8.65
N GLU A 105 -23.34 11.92 -8.71
CA GLU A 105 -23.70 11.24 -9.96
C GLU A 105 -24.12 12.34 -10.95
N PRO A 106 -23.45 12.48 -12.10
CA PRO A 106 -23.80 13.53 -13.05
C PRO A 106 -25.28 13.35 -13.43
N PRO A 107 -26.09 14.41 -13.39
CA PRO A 107 -27.51 14.32 -13.70
C PRO A 107 -27.68 13.67 -15.06
N GLY A 108 -28.43 12.55 -15.07
CA GLY A 108 -28.69 11.66 -16.19
C GLY A 108 -28.57 12.30 -17.57
N GLY A 109 -27.35 12.30 -18.10
CA GLY A 109 -27.09 12.56 -19.50
C GLY A 109 -27.59 11.35 -20.27
N ARG A 110 -28.65 11.53 -21.06
CA ARG A 110 -29.04 10.53 -22.06
C ARG A 110 -27.80 10.09 -22.84
N PRO A 111 -27.54 8.78 -22.98
CA PRO A 111 -26.42 8.33 -23.79
C PRO A 111 -26.56 8.90 -25.21
N PRO A 112 -25.49 9.47 -25.78
CA PRO A 112 -25.51 9.88 -27.18
C PRO A 112 -25.87 8.66 -28.03
N HIS A 113 -26.78 8.88 -28.98
CA HIS A 113 -27.18 7.86 -29.94
C HIS A 113 -25.93 7.20 -30.55
N PRO A 114 -25.86 5.85 -30.64
CA PRO A 114 -24.76 5.20 -31.31
C PRO A 114 -24.67 5.74 -32.74
N PRO A 115 -23.46 6.04 -33.25
CA PRO A 115 -23.29 6.40 -34.65
C PRO A 115 -23.91 5.30 -35.52
N GLN A 116 -24.78 5.70 -36.45
CA GLN A 116 -25.40 4.79 -37.39
C GLN A 116 -24.29 3.98 -38.08
N ALA A 117 -24.43 2.65 -38.05
CA ALA A 117 -23.53 1.77 -38.75
C ALA A 117 -23.48 2.15 -40.24
N PRO A 118 -22.30 2.23 -40.86
CA PRO A 118 -22.20 2.45 -42.29
C PRO A 118 -22.94 1.34 -43.04
N PRO A 119 -23.59 1.65 -44.17
CA PRO A 119 -24.30 0.66 -44.97
C PRO A 119 -23.35 -0.47 -45.39
N PRO A 120 -23.85 -1.72 -45.48
CA PRO A 120 -23.03 -2.87 -45.86
C PRO A 120 -22.40 -2.66 -47.24
N PRO A 121 -21.15 -3.15 -47.45
CA PRO A 121 -20.50 -3.07 -48.76
C PRO A 121 -21.31 -3.83 -49.81
N VAL A 122 -21.48 -3.19 -50.97
CA VAL A 122 -22.13 -3.76 -52.15
C VAL A 122 -21.32 -4.97 -52.64
N PRO A 123 -21.94 -6.14 -52.88
CA PRO A 123 -21.22 -7.30 -53.40
C PRO A 123 -20.66 -7.01 -54.81
N PRO A 124 -19.46 -7.50 -55.14
CA PRO A 124 -18.89 -7.32 -56.47
C PRO A 124 -19.75 -8.02 -57.55
N PRO A 125 -19.79 -7.46 -58.77
CA PRO A 125 -20.54 -8.03 -59.88
C PRO A 125 -20.00 -9.42 -60.25
N GLY A 126 -20.92 -10.36 -60.46
CA GLY A 126 -20.60 -11.72 -60.88
C GLY A 126 -19.93 -11.77 -62.27
N PRO A 127 -19.11 -12.80 -62.53
CA PRO A 127 -18.46 -12.98 -63.81
C PRO A 127 -19.48 -13.25 -64.94
N PRO A 128 -19.20 -12.76 -66.17
CA PRO A 128 -20.10 -12.90 -67.30
C PRO A 128 -20.24 -14.36 -67.79
N PRO A 129 -21.39 -14.70 -68.39
CA PRO A 129 -21.64 -16.01 -68.96
C PRO A 129 -20.85 -16.24 -70.26
N GLY A 130 -20.20 -17.41 -70.32
CA GLY A 130 -19.98 -18.27 -71.48
C GLY A 130 -19.63 -17.64 -72.84
N SER A 131 -18.43 -17.97 -73.34
CA SER A 131 -18.19 -18.12 -74.78
C SER A 131 -17.98 -19.60 -75.10
N PRO A 132 -18.71 -20.16 -76.11
CA PRO A 132 -18.58 -21.55 -76.53
C PRO A 132 -17.52 -21.73 -77.61
N GLY A 133 -16.81 -22.86 -77.54
CA GLY A 133 -16.26 -23.53 -78.72
C GLY A 133 -14.78 -23.31 -79.02
N ALA A 134 -13.95 -24.25 -78.57
CA ALA A 134 -12.75 -24.66 -79.30
C ALA A 134 -12.59 -26.20 -79.19
N PRO A 135 -12.28 -26.91 -80.29
CA PRO A 135 -12.18 -28.37 -80.33
C PRO A 135 -10.95 -28.90 -79.57
N PRO A 136 -11.00 -30.17 -79.11
CA PRO A 136 -9.98 -30.76 -78.25
C PRO A 136 -8.66 -30.99 -79.00
N PRO A 137 -7.51 -30.53 -78.47
CA PRO A 137 -6.21 -31.05 -78.90
C PRO A 137 -5.97 -32.45 -78.33
N GLU A 138 -5.25 -33.24 -79.12
CA GLU A 138 -4.90 -34.64 -78.95
C GLU A 138 -4.28 -35.00 -77.59
N PRO A 139 -4.43 -36.27 -77.15
CA PRO A 139 -3.88 -36.76 -75.90
C PRO A 139 -2.35 -36.83 -75.97
N GLU A 140 -1.68 -35.89 -75.29
CA GLU A 140 -0.27 -36.02 -74.95
C GLU A 140 -0.05 -37.20 -73.98
N PRO A 141 1.08 -37.91 -74.11
CA PRO A 141 1.37 -39.10 -73.32
C PRO A 141 1.36 -38.77 -71.83
N ILE A 142 0.59 -39.56 -71.08
CA ILE A 142 0.45 -39.51 -69.62
C ILE A 142 1.85 -39.65 -69.02
N SER A 143 2.46 -38.52 -68.70
CA SER A 143 3.66 -38.43 -67.88
C SER A 143 3.33 -39.08 -66.55
N ALA A 144 4.01 -40.19 -66.25
CA ALA A 144 3.82 -40.98 -65.05
C ALA A 144 3.71 -40.04 -63.84
N ALA A 145 2.57 -40.09 -63.16
CA ALA A 145 2.34 -39.34 -61.94
C ALA A 145 3.55 -39.56 -61.01
N PRO A 146 4.27 -38.51 -60.60
CA PRO A 146 5.42 -38.68 -59.74
C PRO A 146 4.95 -39.42 -58.49
N ALA A 147 5.66 -40.49 -58.12
CA ALA A 147 5.38 -41.29 -56.94
C ALA A 147 5.29 -40.36 -55.72
N GLN A 148 4.06 -40.02 -55.37
CA GLN A 148 3.76 -38.96 -54.42
C GLN A 148 4.25 -39.43 -53.05
N SER A 149 5.29 -38.77 -52.53
CA SER A 149 5.96 -39.08 -51.28
C SER A 149 5.01 -38.83 -50.10
N ARG A 150 4.16 -39.81 -49.81
CA ARG A 150 3.20 -39.78 -48.68
C ARG A 150 3.87 -39.48 -47.33
N GLY A 151 5.17 -39.76 -47.21
CA GLY A 151 5.99 -39.46 -46.01
C GLY A 151 6.24 -37.97 -45.76
N CYS A 152 6.38 -37.14 -46.80
CA CYS A 152 6.59 -35.70 -46.62
C CYS A 152 5.30 -34.99 -46.18
N ALA A 153 4.15 -35.44 -46.70
CA ALA A 153 2.86 -34.91 -46.29
C ALA A 153 2.55 -35.21 -44.81
N THR A 154 2.81 -36.44 -44.35
CA THR A 154 2.61 -36.79 -42.94
C THR A 154 3.56 -36.05 -42.00
N ALA A 155 4.82 -35.84 -42.40
CA ALA A 155 5.78 -35.08 -41.60
C ALA A 155 5.38 -33.61 -41.48
N ALA A 156 4.91 -32.99 -42.57
CA ALA A 156 4.42 -31.62 -42.55
C ALA A 156 3.19 -31.45 -41.65
N VAL A 157 2.24 -32.39 -41.72
CA VAL A 157 1.04 -32.37 -40.86
C VAL A 157 1.42 -32.56 -39.39
N ALA A 158 2.33 -33.49 -39.07
CA ALA A 158 2.79 -33.70 -37.70
C ALA A 158 3.50 -32.46 -37.14
N ALA A 159 4.39 -31.83 -37.93
CA ALA A 159 5.07 -30.60 -37.52
C ALA A 159 4.06 -29.46 -37.28
N LEU A 160 3.08 -29.30 -38.17
CA LEU A 160 2.04 -28.28 -38.02
C LEU A 160 1.18 -28.54 -36.78
N ALA A 161 0.83 -29.80 -36.50
CA ALA A 161 0.09 -30.17 -35.29
C ALA A 161 0.88 -29.84 -34.01
N VAL A 162 2.19 -30.10 -33.98
CA VAL A 162 3.06 -29.73 -32.85
C VAL A 162 3.12 -28.21 -32.67
N VAL A 163 3.25 -27.44 -33.75
CA VAL A 163 3.24 -25.97 -33.67
C VAL A 163 1.92 -25.46 -33.12
N VAL A 164 0.79 -26.00 -33.58
CA VAL A 164 -0.54 -25.63 -33.06
C VAL A 164 -0.66 -25.96 -31.57
N LEU A 165 -0.19 -27.12 -31.13
CA LEU A 165 -0.19 -27.50 -29.71
C LEU A 165 0.68 -26.58 -28.86
N LEU A 166 1.86 -26.18 -29.36
CA LEU A 166 2.74 -25.23 -28.68
C LEU A 166 2.10 -23.84 -28.58
N LEU A 167 1.47 -23.36 -29.65
CA LEU A 167 0.76 -22.07 -29.64
C LEU A 167 -0.46 -22.11 -28.71
N ALA A 168 -1.21 -23.20 -28.70
CA ALA A 168 -2.33 -23.39 -27.77
C ALA A 168 -1.84 -23.43 -26.32
N GLY A 169 -0.78 -24.19 -26.04
CA GLY A 169 -0.16 -24.26 -24.71
C GLY A 169 0.36 -22.90 -24.24
N ALA A 170 1.07 -22.18 -25.10
CA ALA A 170 1.56 -20.83 -24.82
C ALA A 170 0.41 -19.83 -24.63
N GLY A 171 -0.65 -19.94 -25.42
CA GLY A 171 -1.84 -19.10 -25.29
C GLY A 171 -2.57 -19.31 -23.96
N VAL A 172 -2.80 -20.57 -23.57
CA VAL A 172 -3.41 -20.89 -22.26
C VAL A 172 -2.51 -20.41 -21.12
N TRP A 173 -1.21 -20.67 -21.19
CA TRP A 173 -0.26 -20.19 -20.19
C TRP A 173 -0.24 -18.66 -20.08
N ALA A 174 -0.25 -17.94 -21.21
CA ALA A 174 -0.30 -16.48 -21.22
C ALA A 174 -1.60 -15.94 -20.60
N ILE A 175 -2.76 -16.55 -20.89
CA ILE A 175 -4.04 -16.16 -20.28
C ILE A 175 -4.00 -16.39 -18.78
N VAL A 176 -3.49 -17.53 -18.32
CA VAL A 176 -3.36 -17.81 -16.88
C VAL A 176 -2.42 -16.79 -16.24
N ALA A 177 -1.24 -16.55 -16.82
CA ALA A 177 -0.28 -15.57 -16.32
C ALA A 177 -0.85 -14.15 -16.25
N LEU A 178 -1.62 -13.74 -17.27
CA LEU A 178 -2.33 -12.46 -17.31
C LEU A 178 -3.45 -12.39 -16.27
N SER A 179 -4.16 -13.49 -16.04
CA SER A 179 -5.26 -13.55 -15.08
C SER A 179 -4.77 -13.53 -13.63
N THR A 180 -3.64 -14.20 -13.35
CA THR A 180 -2.97 -14.14 -12.05
C THR A 180 -2.27 -12.81 -11.83
N ALA A 181 -1.79 -12.15 -12.88
CA ALA A 181 -1.19 -10.82 -12.77
C ALA A 181 -2.24 -9.71 -12.60
N ALA A 182 -3.48 -9.93 -13.07
CA ALA A 182 -4.54 -8.93 -13.00
C ALA A 182 -4.97 -8.66 -11.55
N GLY A 183 -5.22 -9.71 -10.75
CA GLY A 183 -5.79 -9.60 -9.39
C GLY A 183 -4.96 -8.83 -8.35
N GLY A 184 -3.75 -8.41 -8.69
CA GLY A 184 -2.76 -7.89 -7.76
C GLY A 184 -1.99 -9.02 -7.07
N ALA A 185 -0.82 -8.69 -6.52
CA ALA A 185 0.07 -9.70 -5.92
C ALA A 185 -0.46 -10.25 -4.59
N TYR A 186 -1.43 -9.58 -3.97
CA TYR A 186 -1.95 -9.93 -2.65
C TYR A 186 -3.41 -10.36 -2.71
N GLU A 187 -3.69 -11.55 -2.19
CA GLU A 187 -5.02 -12.16 -2.16
C GLU A 187 -5.84 -11.66 -0.95
N SER A 188 -5.17 -11.38 0.16
CA SER A 188 -5.75 -10.87 1.41
C SER A 188 -4.96 -9.70 1.99
N ALA A 189 -5.60 -8.89 2.83
CA ALA A 189 -4.87 -7.88 3.59
C ALA A 189 -4.17 -8.55 4.79
N PRO A 190 -2.87 -8.31 5.03
CA PRO A 190 -2.21 -8.79 6.24
C PRO A 190 -2.92 -8.24 7.49
N ASP A 191 -2.94 -9.04 8.55
CA ASP A 191 -3.42 -8.61 9.86
C ASP A 191 -2.32 -7.88 10.68
N CYS A 192 -2.66 -7.47 11.90
CA CYS A 192 -1.74 -6.72 12.75
C CYS A 192 -0.50 -7.51 13.22
N SER A 193 -0.44 -8.83 13.02
CA SER A 193 0.73 -9.65 13.36
C SER A 193 1.93 -9.42 12.44
N VAL A 194 1.71 -8.76 11.29
CA VAL A 194 2.76 -8.41 10.34
C VAL A 194 3.75 -7.36 10.88
N ALA A 195 3.37 -6.63 11.93
CA ALA A 195 4.25 -5.65 12.57
C ALA A 195 5.25 -6.36 13.49
N PRO A 196 6.58 -6.30 13.22
CA PRO A 196 7.57 -7.02 14.01
C PRO A 196 7.57 -6.59 15.47
N GLY A 197 7.56 -7.60 16.35
CA GLY A 197 7.46 -7.39 17.79
C GLY A 197 8.61 -6.56 18.34
N ASP A 198 9.84 -6.84 17.92
CA ASP A 198 11.07 -6.16 18.35
C ASP A 198 11.12 -4.69 17.89
N VAL A 199 10.69 -4.40 16.67
CA VAL A 199 10.58 -3.02 16.17
C VAL A 199 9.53 -2.25 16.96
N LEU A 200 8.37 -2.85 17.20
CA LEU A 200 7.33 -2.23 18.02
C LEU A 200 7.79 -2.04 19.47
N ASP A 201 8.53 -2.98 20.06
CA ASP A 201 9.09 -2.86 21.41
C ASP A 201 10.09 -1.70 21.53
N GLY A 202 10.87 -1.44 20.47
CA GLY A 202 11.77 -0.30 20.40
C GLY A 202 11.06 1.04 20.24
N LEU A 203 9.93 1.08 19.51
CA LEU A 203 9.19 2.31 19.20
C LEU A 203 8.13 2.67 20.24
N VAL A 204 7.52 1.67 20.88
CA VAL A 204 6.44 1.80 21.86
C VAL A 204 6.78 0.94 23.08
N PRO A 205 7.54 1.49 24.05
CA PRO A 205 7.98 0.73 25.21
C PRO A 205 6.80 0.18 26.03
N ALA A 206 6.91 -1.08 26.46
CA ALA A 206 5.85 -1.76 27.24
C ALA A 206 4.46 -1.71 26.56
N ARG A 207 4.44 -1.66 25.22
CA ARG A 207 3.20 -1.52 24.43
C ARG A 207 2.09 -2.47 24.89
N GLN A 208 0.88 -1.94 24.87
CA GLN A 208 -0.35 -2.72 24.83
C GLN A 208 -1.04 -2.48 23.48
N THR A 209 -1.71 -3.52 22.98
CA THR A 209 -2.53 -3.41 21.78
C THR A 209 -3.85 -2.77 22.18
N GLU A 210 -4.10 -1.55 21.72
CA GLU A 210 -5.38 -0.86 21.95
C GLU A 210 -6.39 -1.19 20.85
N LEU A 211 -5.91 -1.38 19.63
CA LEU A 211 -6.75 -1.69 18.47
C LEU A 211 -6.10 -2.78 17.64
N ASN A 212 -6.88 -3.81 17.35
CA ASN A 212 -6.56 -4.85 16.39
C ASN A 212 -7.90 -5.35 15.85
N ARG A 213 -8.39 -4.71 14.79
CA ARG A 213 -9.68 -5.06 14.20
C ARG A 213 -9.63 -4.95 12.69
N ARG A 214 -10.49 -5.75 12.06
CA ARG A 214 -10.83 -5.60 10.65
C ARG A 214 -11.63 -4.31 10.45
N ILE A 215 -11.44 -3.66 9.31
CA ILE A 215 -12.22 -2.48 8.92
C ILE A 215 -13.55 -2.99 8.33
N GLU A 216 -14.65 -2.83 9.07
CA GLU A 216 -15.96 -3.39 8.73
C GLU A 216 -16.72 -2.59 7.66
N ASP A 217 -16.38 -1.32 7.47
CA ASP A 217 -17.07 -0.40 6.56
C ASP A 217 -16.68 -0.59 5.08
N PHE A 218 -15.88 -1.61 4.78
CA PHE A 218 -15.49 -1.94 3.41
C PHE A 218 -16.47 -2.91 2.75
N ASP A 219 -16.72 -2.67 1.47
CA ASP A 219 -17.29 -3.69 0.60
C ASP A 219 -16.25 -4.82 0.45
N PRO A 220 -16.49 -6.02 1.00
CA PRO A 220 -15.49 -7.08 1.08
C PRO A 220 -15.08 -7.62 -0.30
N GLU A 221 -15.90 -7.41 -1.34
CA GLU A 221 -15.55 -7.78 -2.71
C GLU A 221 -14.54 -6.80 -3.33
N ARG A 222 -14.46 -5.58 -2.80
CA ARG A 222 -13.62 -4.51 -3.34
C ARG A 222 -12.41 -4.22 -2.48
N ARG A 223 -12.55 -4.32 -1.16
CA ARG A 223 -11.50 -3.94 -0.21
C ARG A 223 -11.58 -4.79 1.04
N GLU A 224 -10.43 -5.07 1.57
CA GLU A 224 -10.27 -5.68 2.88
C GLU A 224 -9.15 -4.94 3.61
N GLY A 225 -9.27 -4.77 4.93
CA GLY A 225 -8.19 -4.16 5.68
C GLY A 225 -8.29 -4.30 7.18
N TYR A 226 -7.19 -3.96 7.83
CA TYR A 226 -7.00 -4.01 9.27
C TYR A 226 -6.50 -2.66 9.78
N GLU A 227 -7.00 -2.26 10.95
CA GLU A 227 -6.55 -1.09 11.70
C GLU A 227 -5.93 -1.57 13.01
N CYS A 228 -4.66 -1.19 13.21
CA CYS A 228 -3.86 -1.59 14.35
C CYS A 228 -3.39 -0.36 15.12
N ARG A 229 -3.39 -0.45 16.45
CA ARG A 229 -2.85 0.59 17.33
C ARG A 229 -2.19 -0.03 18.56
N TRP A 230 -1.00 0.46 18.85
CA TRP A 230 -0.25 0.15 20.05
C TRP A 230 0.07 1.44 20.80
N ALA A 231 0.01 1.38 22.12
CA ALA A 231 0.36 2.50 22.98
C ALA A 231 1.09 2.03 24.24
N THR A 232 1.96 2.89 24.75
CA THR A 232 2.52 2.75 26.10
C THR A 232 1.39 2.98 27.11
N PRO A 233 1.06 2.02 27.98
CA PRO A 233 0.01 2.20 28.97
C PRO A 233 0.43 3.23 30.03
N GLU A 234 -0.52 3.95 30.62
CA GLU A 234 -0.26 4.96 31.66
C GLU A 234 0.49 4.41 32.89
N THR A 235 0.40 3.10 33.13
CA THR A 235 1.07 2.41 34.24
C THR A 235 2.51 2.01 33.93
N ALA A 236 2.98 2.15 32.69
CA ALA A 236 4.34 1.82 32.33
C ALA A 236 5.32 2.88 32.87
N PRO A 237 6.50 2.46 33.36
CA PRO A 237 7.59 3.38 33.74
C PRO A 237 8.37 3.84 32.49
N ALA A 238 7.65 4.25 31.45
CA ALA A 238 8.21 4.73 30.20
C ALA A 238 7.45 5.97 29.69
N VAL A 239 8.12 6.74 28.85
CA VAL A 239 7.50 7.92 28.22
C VAL A 239 6.37 7.46 27.29
N PRO A 240 5.19 8.11 27.31
CA PRO A 240 4.07 7.76 26.44
C PRO A 240 4.47 7.76 24.97
N ALA A 241 4.19 6.67 24.27
CA ALA A 241 4.40 6.52 22.83
C ALA A 241 3.22 5.79 22.20
N ALA A 242 3.01 6.00 20.91
CA ALA A 242 1.98 5.31 20.15
C ALA A 242 2.43 5.03 18.72
N ALA A 243 2.01 3.88 18.21
CA ALA A 243 2.16 3.49 16.82
C ALA A 243 0.80 3.08 16.25
N ARG A 244 0.58 3.42 14.98
CA ARG A 244 -0.61 3.05 14.21
C ARG A 244 -0.18 2.37 12.93
N LEU A 245 -0.90 1.33 12.53
CA LEU A 245 -0.71 0.67 11.26
C LEU A 245 -2.08 0.44 10.60
N VAL A 246 -2.19 0.82 9.33
CA VAL A 246 -3.35 0.54 8.49
C VAL A 246 -2.89 -0.31 7.32
N LEU A 247 -3.59 -1.40 7.04
CA LEU A 247 -3.30 -2.36 5.97
C LEU A 247 -4.57 -2.52 5.15
N VAL A 248 -4.55 -2.22 3.85
CA VAL A 248 -5.74 -2.30 2.99
C VAL A 248 -5.38 -2.92 1.65
N ARG A 249 -5.95 -4.09 1.36
CA ARG A 249 -5.90 -4.72 0.04
C ARG A 249 -7.05 -4.23 -0.81
N TYR A 250 -6.77 -3.88 -2.05
CA TYR A 250 -7.75 -3.50 -3.06
C TYR A 250 -7.93 -4.66 -4.05
N ALA A 251 -9.16 -5.13 -4.21
CA ALA A 251 -9.49 -6.07 -5.28
C ALA A 251 -9.57 -5.35 -6.63
N ASP A 252 -9.32 -6.11 -7.68
CA ASP A 252 -9.78 -5.73 -9.00
C ASP A 252 -11.29 -5.56 -9.02
N HIS A 253 -11.73 -4.48 -9.64
CA HIS A 253 -13.15 -4.25 -9.89
C HIS A 253 -13.35 -3.75 -11.31
N THR A 254 -14.55 -3.92 -11.86
CA THR A 254 -14.86 -3.63 -13.27
C THR A 254 -14.34 -2.25 -13.68
N GLY A 255 -13.30 -2.23 -14.51
CA GLY A 255 -12.70 -1.01 -15.06
C GLY A 255 -11.61 -0.35 -14.21
N ARG A 256 -11.20 -0.91 -13.07
CA ARG A 256 -10.06 -0.40 -12.27
C ARG A 256 -9.25 -1.55 -11.64
N PRO A 257 -7.97 -1.70 -12.00
CA PRO A 257 -7.06 -2.61 -11.32
C PRO A 257 -6.86 -2.24 -9.84
N GLY A 258 -6.70 -3.23 -8.97
CA GLY A 258 -6.47 -3.03 -7.54
C GLY A 258 -5.25 -2.16 -7.25
N ALA A 259 -4.18 -2.32 -8.04
CA ALA A 259 -2.97 -1.50 -7.91
C ALA A 259 -3.21 0.00 -8.17
N GLU A 260 -4.05 0.34 -9.15
CA GLU A 260 -4.45 1.73 -9.42
C GLU A 260 -5.28 2.31 -8.26
N ALA A 261 -6.16 1.49 -7.68
CA ALA A 261 -6.96 1.88 -6.52
C ALA A 261 -6.09 2.12 -5.27
N ALA A 262 -5.09 1.27 -5.04
CA ALA A 262 -4.11 1.42 -3.95
C ALA A 262 -3.25 2.68 -4.14
N SER A 263 -2.80 2.98 -5.38
CA SER A 263 -2.07 4.21 -5.70
C SER A 263 -2.95 5.45 -5.48
N THR A 264 -4.22 5.40 -5.89
CA THR A 264 -5.18 6.47 -5.62
C THR A 264 -5.37 6.71 -4.12
N ALA A 265 -5.38 5.65 -3.31
CA ALA A 265 -5.50 5.75 -1.86
C ALA A 265 -4.26 6.41 -1.22
N LEU A 266 -3.07 6.03 -1.67
CA LEU A 266 -1.81 6.65 -1.27
C LEU A 266 -1.78 8.14 -1.64
N GLU A 267 -2.18 8.49 -2.85
CA GLU A 267 -2.27 9.88 -3.30
C GLU A 267 -3.30 10.68 -2.51
N ALA A 268 -4.44 10.07 -2.18
CA ALA A 268 -5.46 10.71 -1.35
C ALA A 268 -4.96 10.96 0.08
N ALA A 269 -4.25 10.00 0.69
CA ALA A 269 -3.66 10.13 2.02
C ALA A 269 -2.65 11.29 2.09
N ALA A 270 -1.88 11.48 1.03
CA ALA A 270 -0.81 12.46 0.97
C ALA A 270 -1.24 13.85 0.47
N ARG A 271 -2.47 14.01 -0.05
CA ARG A 271 -2.88 15.18 -0.86
C ARG A 271 -2.78 16.52 -0.12
N ASP A 272 -3.07 16.52 1.17
CA ASP A 272 -3.11 17.74 2.00
C ASP A 272 -1.88 17.86 2.92
N ALA A 273 -0.90 16.98 2.73
CA ALA A 273 0.34 16.97 3.49
C ALA A 273 1.51 17.50 2.65
N SER A 274 2.52 18.06 3.30
CA SER A 274 3.83 18.35 2.69
C SER A 274 4.61 17.03 2.48
N ALA A 275 4.00 16.10 1.74
CA ALA A 275 4.49 14.76 1.56
C ALA A 275 5.66 14.74 0.57
N HIS A 276 6.63 13.87 0.84
CA HIS A 276 7.77 13.60 -0.04
C HIS A 276 7.87 12.11 -0.32
N SER A 277 8.42 11.76 -1.49
CA SER A 277 8.62 10.37 -1.87
C SER A 277 9.73 9.71 -1.05
N VAL A 278 9.53 8.46 -0.66
CA VAL A 278 10.53 7.60 0.00
C VAL A 278 10.97 6.54 -0.98
N SER A 279 12.28 6.40 -1.20
CA SER A 279 12.84 5.40 -2.11
C SER A 279 13.14 4.07 -1.40
N GLY A 280 13.11 2.99 -2.18
CA GLY A 280 13.43 1.63 -1.69
C GLY A 280 12.41 1.10 -0.68
N LEU A 281 11.13 1.42 -0.87
CA LEU A 281 10.04 1.00 -0.01
C LEU A 281 8.78 0.73 -0.86
N GLY A 282 8.48 -0.55 -1.08
CA GLY A 282 7.40 -0.97 -1.99
C GLY A 282 7.57 -0.45 -3.43
N ASP A 283 6.46 -0.37 -4.16
CA ASP A 283 6.43 0.20 -5.50
C ASP A 283 6.41 1.74 -5.47
N GLU A 284 5.67 2.30 -4.51
CA GLU A 284 5.52 3.75 -4.27
C GLU A 284 5.42 3.98 -2.76
N ALA A 285 6.13 4.99 -2.25
CA ALA A 285 5.99 5.39 -0.85
C ALA A 285 6.04 6.91 -0.68
N LYS A 286 5.28 7.40 0.29
CA LYS A 286 5.24 8.81 0.68
C LYS A 286 5.34 8.95 2.20
N ALA A 287 6.04 9.99 2.62
CA ALA A 287 6.31 10.33 4.00
C ALA A 287 5.83 11.76 4.28
N TRP A 288 5.22 11.98 5.44
CA TRP A 288 4.80 13.31 5.89
C TRP A 288 4.68 13.37 7.41
N THR A 289 4.61 14.59 7.94
CA THR A 289 4.27 14.86 9.34
C THR A 289 2.87 15.46 9.43
N GLU A 290 2.12 15.10 10.46
CA GLU A 290 0.78 15.61 10.72
C GLU A 290 0.64 16.06 12.19
N PRO A 291 0.31 17.34 12.45
CA PRO A 291 0.07 17.82 13.80
C PRO A 291 -1.33 17.43 14.27
N VAL A 292 -1.42 16.68 15.37
CA VAL A 292 -2.67 16.23 15.98
C VAL A 292 -2.69 16.61 17.46
N GLN A 293 -3.57 17.54 17.85
CA GLN A 293 -3.82 17.87 19.26
C GLN A 293 -2.52 18.09 20.07
N SER A 294 -1.59 18.90 19.54
CA SER A 294 -0.24 19.21 20.07
C SER A 294 0.85 18.13 19.94
N PHE A 295 0.51 16.99 19.33
CA PHE A 295 1.47 15.93 19.00
C PHE A 295 1.81 15.94 17.52
N GLU A 296 3.10 15.97 17.21
CA GLU A 296 3.58 15.71 15.85
C GLU A 296 3.56 14.19 15.61
N TRP A 297 2.83 13.76 14.58
CA TRP A 297 2.86 12.40 14.08
C TRP A 297 3.71 12.34 12.82
N GLY A 298 4.61 11.36 12.74
CA GLY A 298 5.24 10.99 11.48
C GLY A 298 4.44 9.86 10.85
N CYS A 299 4.20 9.92 9.55
CA CYS A 299 3.48 8.89 8.81
C CYS A 299 4.24 8.53 7.53
N VAL A 300 4.26 7.23 7.22
CA VAL A 300 4.79 6.69 5.96
C VAL A 300 3.75 5.74 5.38
N ALA A 301 3.27 6.05 4.18
CA ALA A 301 2.40 5.19 3.40
C ALA A 301 3.18 4.51 2.27
N VAL A 302 2.88 3.25 2.02
CA VAL A 302 3.54 2.38 1.04
C VAL A 302 2.49 1.66 0.22
N ARG A 303 2.65 1.66 -1.10
CA ARG A 303 1.92 0.81 -2.03
C ARG A 303 2.81 -0.35 -2.48
N MET A 304 2.27 -1.56 -2.43
CA MET A 304 2.89 -2.77 -2.95
C MET A 304 1.85 -3.51 -3.79
N SER A 305 1.97 -3.49 -5.11
CA SER A 305 0.93 -3.96 -6.03
C SER A 305 -0.43 -3.36 -5.67
N ASN A 306 -1.40 -4.19 -5.27
CA ASN A 306 -2.75 -3.86 -4.84
C ASN A 306 -2.93 -3.67 -3.31
N LEU A 307 -1.83 -3.71 -2.53
CA LEU A 307 -1.82 -3.47 -1.09
C LEU A 307 -1.37 -2.05 -0.79
N TYR A 308 -2.12 -1.37 0.07
CA TYR A 308 -1.79 -0.09 0.69
C TYR A 308 -1.49 -0.31 2.16
N THR A 309 -0.37 0.23 2.65
CA THR A 309 -0.02 0.23 4.06
C THR A 309 0.29 1.65 4.52
N MET A 310 0.00 1.97 5.78
CA MET A 310 0.38 3.25 6.37
C MET A 310 0.77 3.04 7.82
N ALA A 311 2.03 3.35 8.13
CA ALA A 311 2.59 3.31 9.47
C ALA A 311 2.72 4.74 10.00
N CYS A 312 2.23 5.02 11.20
CA CYS A 312 2.42 6.30 11.86
C CYS A 312 2.97 6.11 13.28
N HIS A 313 3.80 7.05 13.73
CA HIS A 313 4.40 7.06 15.06
C HIS A 313 4.32 8.44 15.70
N THR A 314 4.15 8.46 17.02
CA THR A 314 4.42 9.64 17.85
C THR A 314 4.91 9.19 19.23
N ALA A 315 5.57 10.10 19.94
CA ALA A 315 5.89 9.93 21.35
C ALA A 315 5.91 11.28 22.07
N ALA A 316 5.72 11.25 23.37
CA ALA A 316 6.06 12.36 24.23
C ALA A 316 7.58 12.43 24.47
N VAL A 317 8.07 13.56 24.96
CA VAL A 317 9.43 13.66 25.53
C VAL A 317 9.42 13.62 27.06
N ASP A 318 8.23 13.62 27.67
CA ASP A 318 8.03 13.64 29.12
C ASP A 318 6.84 12.75 29.54
N TYR A 319 6.83 12.29 30.78
CA TYR A 319 5.78 11.42 31.33
C TYR A 319 4.40 12.08 31.40
N GLN A 320 4.34 13.41 31.46
CA GLN A 320 3.09 14.17 31.52
C GLN A 320 2.50 14.41 30.13
N ALA A 321 3.18 13.96 29.06
CA ALA A 321 2.77 14.12 27.67
C ALA A 321 2.52 15.61 27.33
N THR A 322 3.36 16.51 27.87
CA THR A 322 3.21 17.96 27.62
C THR A 322 3.84 18.40 26.32
N HIS A 323 4.89 17.70 25.88
CA HIS A 323 5.57 17.96 24.63
C HIS A 323 5.74 16.65 23.85
N SER A 324 5.58 16.74 22.53
CA SER A 324 5.87 15.64 21.62
C SER A 324 7.34 15.65 21.18
N ILE A 325 7.81 14.50 20.71
CA ILE A 325 9.03 14.42 19.91
C ILE A 325 8.89 15.30 18.66
N SER A 326 10.01 15.70 18.05
CA SER A 326 9.96 16.46 16.80
C SER A 326 9.32 15.63 15.68
N GLY A 327 8.68 16.31 14.72
CA GLY A 327 8.12 15.66 13.53
C GLY A 327 9.15 14.84 12.76
N ASP A 328 10.39 15.32 12.64
CA ASP A 328 11.48 14.57 11.99
C ASP A 328 11.79 13.24 12.68
N LEU A 329 11.81 13.23 14.03
CA LEU A 329 12.05 12.02 14.80
C LEU A 329 10.85 11.07 14.74
N ALA A 330 9.63 11.62 14.80
CA ALA A 330 8.40 10.85 14.62
C ALA A 330 8.36 10.19 13.23
N LEU A 331 8.79 10.91 12.20
CA LEU A 331 8.85 10.41 10.83
C LEU A 331 9.90 9.32 10.66
N ALA A 332 11.11 9.50 11.19
CA ALA A 332 12.15 8.48 11.15
C ALA A 332 11.70 7.17 11.83
N ASN A 333 10.97 7.28 12.95
CA ASN A 333 10.38 6.14 13.65
C ASN A 333 9.27 5.46 12.83
N ALA A 334 8.40 6.24 12.18
CA ALA A 334 7.37 5.73 11.29
C ALA A 334 7.96 5.02 10.07
N GLU A 335 9.04 5.56 9.49
CA GLU A 335 9.77 4.92 8.38
C GLU A 335 10.40 3.59 8.80
N SER A 336 10.99 3.53 10.01
CA SER A 336 11.53 2.27 10.56
C SER A 336 10.44 1.21 10.66
N LEU A 337 9.26 1.56 11.16
CA LEU A 337 8.11 0.66 11.22
C LEU A 337 7.63 0.25 9.82
N ALA A 338 7.52 1.19 8.88
CA ALA A 338 7.09 0.90 7.51
C ALA A 338 8.06 -0.05 6.80
N ARG A 339 9.38 0.16 6.94
CA ARG A 339 10.43 -0.75 6.42
C ARG A 339 10.31 -2.15 6.97
N ALA A 340 10.11 -2.25 8.28
CA ALA A 340 9.96 -3.53 8.96
C ALA A 340 8.71 -4.29 8.48
N VAL A 341 7.56 -3.60 8.39
CA VAL A 341 6.30 -4.16 7.91
C VAL A 341 6.39 -4.59 6.45
N THR A 342 6.92 -3.73 5.57
CA THR A 342 7.13 -4.08 4.14
C THR A 342 8.02 -5.31 4.00
N ALA A 343 9.11 -5.40 4.77
CA ALA A 343 10.00 -6.56 4.72
C ALA A 343 9.34 -7.86 5.22
N GLU A 344 8.41 -7.81 6.18
CA GLU A 344 7.64 -9.00 6.57
C GLU A 344 6.59 -9.37 5.53
N ILE A 345 5.93 -8.39 4.92
CA ILE A 345 4.95 -8.64 3.85
C ILE A 345 5.62 -9.30 2.64
N GLU A 346 6.82 -8.87 2.24
CA GLU A 346 7.56 -9.48 1.13
C GLU A 346 8.02 -10.92 1.40
N LYS A 347 8.16 -11.31 2.67
CA LYS A 347 8.52 -12.69 3.06
C LYS A 347 7.30 -13.61 3.17
N GLY A 348 6.12 -13.05 3.37
CA GLY A 348 4.88 -13.81 3.55
C GLY A 348 4.08 -13.96 2.27
N ASP A 349 3.33 -15.04 2.17
CA ASP A 349 2.31 -15.23 1.14
C ASP A 349 0.97 -14.70 1.68
N TYR A 350 0.61 -13.46 1.35
CA TYR A 350 -0.62 -12.78 1.79
C TYR A 350 -1.61 -12.56 0.64
#